data_AF-A0A7C2ZSV8-F1
#
_entry.id   AF-A0A7C2ZSV8-F1
#
_cell.length_a   1.000
_cell.length_b   1.000
_cell.length_c   1.000
_cell.angle_alpha   90.00
_cell.angle_beta   90.00
_cell.angle_gamma   90.00
#
_symmetry.space_group_name_H-M   'P 1'
#
loop_
_entity.id
_entity.type
_entity.pdbx_description
1 polymer ?
#
loop_
_entity_poly.entity_id
_entity_poly.type
_entity_poly.pdbx_seq_one_letter_code
_entity_poly.pdbx_strand_id
1 'polypeptide(L)'
;MKSSSKGLKIDDSFIMELRRLEGKLERMRHDLVEKEFPGKEVKTPYGTFFLSTRSASELPETRKPLSRFMSIFGNPRGARYGVSRIASRSPRKSLFLDIETTGLSSRCPIFLCGLMYFDGLEFKFEQLLARDFSEEAPMLCFLGGRLDDFELIITFNGRSFDLPYILDRMAYHGIPSPKGLMGRNYDVLLYSRRKWKGRVTNCKLQTLEKEICGRRRMGDIPSSLIPETYQEFIGSGDVSLLKPIMYHNLIDLVSMAELIAALLD
;
A
#
# COMPACT_ATOMS: atom_id res chain seq x y z
N MET A 1 13.21 -54.54 -28.24
CA MET A 1 13.51 -53.87 -26.95
C MET A 1 12.25 -53.17 -26.48
N LYS A 2 11.59 -53.68 -25.43
CA LYS A 2 10.41 -53.01 -24.82
C LYS A 2 10.92 -51.98 -23.81
N SER A 3 10.71 -50.69 -24.08
CA SER A 3 10.93 -49.63 -23.09
C SER A 3 9.78 -49.66 -22.09
N SER A 4 10.06 -50.09 -20.86
CA SER A 4 9.14 -49.96 -19.73
C SER A 4 9.36 -48.57 -19.13
N SER A 5 8.53 -47.60 -19.50
CA SER A 5 8.40 -46.35 -18.76
C SER A 5 7.69 -46.64 -17.44
N LYS A 6 8.46 -46.89 -16.38
CA LYS A 6 7.94 -46.85 -15.01
C LYS A 6 7.52 -45.40 -14.72
N GLY A 7 6.25 -45.09 -14.95
CA GLY A 7 5.64 -43.85 -14.45
C GLY A 7 5.80 -43.80 -12.94
N LEU A 8 6.29 -42.69 -12.40
CA LEU A 8 6.28 -42.43 -10.96
C LEU A 8 4.82 -42.55 -10.49
N LYS A 9 4.51 -43.56 -9.67
CA LYS A 9 3.23 -43.59 -8.95
C LYS A 9 3.34 -42.58 -7.82
N ILE A 10 2.71 -41.42 -8.01
CA ILE A 10 2.46 -40.47 -6.94
C ILE A 10 1.46 -41.16 -6.01
N ASP A 11 1.90 -41.57 -4.82
CA ASP A 11 1.03 -42.11 -3.78
C ASP A 11 0.64 -41.01 -2.77
N ASP A 12 -0.39 -41.28 -1.97
CA ASP A 12 -0.91 -40.32 -0.99
C ASP A 12 0.15 -39.92 0.05
N SER A 13 1.11 -40.80 0.35
CA SER A 13 2.21 -40.51 1.27
C SER A 13 3.15 -39.44 0.70
N PHE A 14 3.46 -39.50 -0.60
CA PHE A 14 4.28 -38.49 -1.26
C PHE A 14 3.57 -37.13 -1.33
N ILE A 15 2.27 -37.11 -1.63
CA ILE A 15 1.47 -35.86 -1.62
C ILE A 15 1.43 -35.25 -0.21
N MET A 16 1.26 -36.07 0.83
CA MET A 16 1.28 -35.60 2.21
C MET A 16 2.63 -35.00 2.61
N GLU A 17 3.74 -35.62 2.21
CA GLU A 17 5.08 -35.09 2.51
C GLU A 17 5.36 -33.78 1.76
N LEU A 18 4.93 -33.65 0.49
CA LEU A 18 5.02 -32.39 -0.26
C LEU A 18 4.27 -31.26 0.45
N ARG A 19 3.01 -31.47 0.85
CA ARG A 19 2.22 -30.47 1.60
C ARG A 19 2.89 -30.08 2.92
N ARG A 20 3.52 -31.05 3.59
CA ARG A 20 4.25 -30.81 4.84
C ARG A 20 5.46 -29.90 4.61
N LEU A 21 6.21 -30.14 3.54
CA LEU A 21 7.38 -29.33 3.16
C LEU A 21 6.97 -27.92 2.71
N GLU A 22 5.91 -27.79 1.90
CA GLU A 22 5.32 -26.51 1.51
C GLU A 22 4.93 -25.68 2.74
N GLY A 23 4.18 -26.27 3.67
CA GLY A 23 3.80 -25.58 4.91
C GLY A 23 4.98 -25.24 5.82
N LYS A 24 6.10 -25.97 5.73
CA LYS A 24 7.34 -25.61 6.46
C LYS A 24 8.04 -24.42 5.81
N LEU A 25 8.13 -24.39 4.48
CA LEU A 25 8.70 -23.27 3.73
C LEU A 25 7.91 -21.98 3.94
N GLU A 26 6.58 -22.07 3.93
CA GLU A 26 5.68 -20.93 4.20
C GLU A 26 5.93 -20.34 5.60
N ARG A 27 5.97 -21.18 6.64
CA ARG A 27 6.31 -20.74 8.01
C ARG A 27 7.69 -20.08 8.08
N MET A 28 8.70 -20.66 7.44
CA MET A 28 10.04 -20.08 7.42
C MET A 28 10.05 -18.70 6.74
N ARG A 29 9.31 -18.53 5.63
CA ARG A 29 9.16 -17.24 4.96
C ARG A 29 8.49 -16.22 5.88
N HIS A 30 7.44 -16.62 6.59
CA HIS A 30 6.74 -15.76 7.54
C HIS A 30 7.66 -15.29 8.67
N ASP A 31 8.42 -16.21 9.28
CA ASP A 31 9.40 -15.91 10.33
C ASP A 31 10.49 -14.94 9.86
N LEU A 32 10.93 -15.04 8.60
CA LEU A 32 11.93 -14.15 8.02
C LEU A 32 11.38 -12.73 7.82
N VAL A 33 10.12 -12.59 7.39
CA VAL A 33 9.46 -11.28 7.25
C VAL A 33 9.35 -10.59 8.61
N GLU A 34 8.95 -11.33 9.64
CA GLU A 34 8.81 -10.80 11.01
C GLU A 34 10.15 -10.37 11.63
N LYS A 35 11.25 -10.99 11.21
CA LYS A 35 12.61 -10.58 11.63
C LYS A 35 13.12 -9.36 10.89
N GLU A 36 12.74 -9.20 9.62
CA GLU A 36 13.27 -8.16 8.74
C GLU A 36 12.53 -6.83 8.91
N PHE A 37 11.22 -6.86 9.15
CA PHE A 37 10.39 -5.66 9.23
C PHE A 37 9.81 -5.46 10.63
N PRO A 38 9.78 -4.22 11.15
CA PRO A 38 9.13 -3.95 12.43
C PRO A 38 7.61 -4.09 12.27
N GLY A 39 7.02 -5.02 13.02
CA GLY A 39 5.60 -5.29 12.87
C GLY A 39 5.13 -6.45 13.72
N LYS A 40 3.95 -6.95 13.39
CA LYS A 40 3.35 -8.12 14.03
C LYS A 40 2.39 -8.83 13.10
N GLU A 41 2.18 -10.12 13.33
CA GLU A 41 1.05 -10.82 12.77
C GLU A 41 -0.27 -10.28 13.37
N VAL A 42 -1.28 -10.11 12.50
CA VAL A 42 -2.63 -9.71 12.89
C VAL A 42 -3.60 -10.79 12.46
N LYS A 43 -4.45 -11.21 13.41
CA LYS A 43 -5.51 -12.20 13.18
C LYS A 43 -6.84 -11.51 12.93
N THR A 44 -7.55 -11.99 11.91
CA THR A 44 -8.92 -11.58 11.56
C THR A 44 -9.80 -12.82 11.42
N PRO A 45 -11.12 -12.67 11.22
CA PRO A 45 -11.99 -13.80 10.89
C PRO A 45 -11.62 -14.54 9.60
N TYR A 46 -10.81 -13.94 8.72
CA TYR A 46 -10.42 -14.49 7.41
C TYR A 46 -9.01 -15.11 7.40
N GLY A 47 -8.33 -15.17 8.56
CA GLY A 47 -6.96 -15.66 8.67
C GLY A 47 -6.01 -14.62 9.25
N THR A 48 -4.73 -14.74 8.93
CA THR A 48 -3.66 -13.88 9.43
C THR A 48 -2.95 -13.15 8.29
N PHE A 49 -2.33 -12.02 8.62
CA PHE A 49 -1.44 -11.29 7.72
C PHE A 49 -0.38 -10.55 8.53
N PHE A 50 0.66 -10.04 7.88
CA PHE A 50 1.69 -9.24 8.55
C PHE A 50 1.39 -7.74 8.50
N LEU A 51 1.37 -7.07 9.66
CA LEU A 51 1.23 -5.62 9.78
C LEU A 51 2.57 -5.02 10.18
N SER A 52 3.24 -4.35 9.25
CA SER A 52 4.40 -3.52 9.53
C SER A 52 3.96 -2.14 10.03
N THR A 53 4.62 -1.64 11.08
CA THR A 53 4.30 -0.33 11.66
C THR A 53 5.55 0.50 11.88
N ARG A 54 5.52 1.75 11.45
CA ARG A 54 6.59 2.73 11.69
C ARG A 54 6.04 4.09 12.06
N SER A 55 6.86 4.89 12.71
CA SER A 55 6.58 6.27 13.09
C SER A 55 7.42 7.23 12.25
N ALA A 56 6.89 8.42 11.96
CA ALA A 56 7.64 9.42 11.19
C ALA A 56 8.95 9.84 11.87
N SER A 57 9.04 9.77 13.20
CA SER A 57 10.29 9.98 13.94
C SER A 57 11.41 8.99 13.60
N GLU A 58 11.07 7.79 13.10
CA GLU A 58 12.01 6.75 12.67
C GLU A 58 12.47 6.95 11.21
N LEU A 59 11.86 7.90 10.49
CA LEU A 59 12.02 8.11 9.04
C LEU A 59 12.36 9.58 8.75
N PRO A 60 13.64 9.98 8.91
CA PRO A 60 14.06 11.38 8.79
C PRO A 60 13.65 12.08 7.48
N GLU A 61 13.62 11.33 6.37
CA GLU A 61 13.22 11.78 5.04
C GLU A 61 11.76 12.26 4.97
N THR A 62 10.90 11.82 5.90
CA THR A 62 9.48 12.20 5.95
C THR A 62 9.25 13.52 6.67
N ARG A 63 10.20 13.97 7.51
CA ARG A 63 10.02 15.11 8.43
C ARG A 63 9.63 16.39 7.71
N LYS A 64 10.36 16.76 6.65
CA LYS A 64 10.11 18.01 5.90
C LYS A 64 8.77 17.97 5.13
N PRO A 65 8.49 16.93 4.32
CA PRO A 65 7.18 16.76 3.68
C PRO A 65 6.00 16.84 4.63
N LEU A 66 6.05 16.10 5.74
CA LEU A 66 4.93 16.00 6.68
C LEU A 66 4.74 17.28 7.50
N SER A 67 5.82 17.96 7.87
CA SER A 67 5.74 19.29 8.48
C SER A 67 5.07 20.31 7.55
N ARG A 68 5.44 20.29 6.25
CA ARG A 68 4.83 21.15 5.23
C ARG A 68 3.33 20.84 5.10
N PHE A 69 2.95 19.56 5.06
CA PHE A 69 1.55 19.16 5.05
C PHE A 69 0.79 19.63 6.30
N MET A 70 1.36 19.50 7.50
CA MET A 70 0.68 19.95 8.72
C MET A 70 0.41 21.46 8.74
N SER A 71 1.23 22.26 8.05
CA SER A 71 1.03 23.71 7.99
C SER A 71 -0.27 24.12 7.29
N ILE A 72 -0.87 23.25 6.43
CA ILE A 72 -2.12 23.57 5.72
C ILE A 72 -3.31 23.75 6.67
N PHE A 73 -3.31 23.04 7.80
CA PHE A 73 -4.40 23.10 8.78
C PHE A 73 -4.41 24.41 9.57
N GLY A 74 -3.30 25.16 9.55
CA GLY A 74 -3.21 26.49 10.16
C GLY A 74 -3.82 27.62 9.33
N ASN A 75 -4.13 27.39 8.04
CA ASN A 75 -4.65 28.44 7.14
C ASN A 75 -5.78 27.95 6.20
N PRO A 76 -6.98 27.64 6.73
CA PRO A 76 -8.04 27.01 5.94
C PRO A 76 -8.75 27.95 4.94
N ARG A 77 -8.60 29.28 5.07
CA ARG A 77 -9.44 30.28 4.36
C ARG A 77 -8.95 30.65 2.96
N GLY A 78 -7.70 30.35 2.60
CA GLY A 78 -7.12 30.60 1.27
C GLY A 78 -7.02 29.36 0.35
N ALA A 79 -7.50 28.21 0.82
CA ALA A 79 -7.20 26.91 0.23
C ALA A 79 -7.96 26.68 -1.10
N ARG A 80 -7.25 26.77 -2.23
CA ARG A 80 -7.72 26.42 -3.58
C ARG A 80 -7.56 24.92 -3.86
N TYR A 81 -8.01 24.48 -5.04
CA TYR A 81 -7.82 23.10 -5.53
C TYR A 81 -8.27 22.02 -4.54
N GLY A 82 -9.41 22.21 -3.88
CA GLY A 82 -9.98 21.22 -2.96
C GLY A 82 -9.29 21.10 -1.60
N VAL A 83 -8.14 21.76 -1.37
CA VAL A 83 -7.39 21.67 -0.11
C VAL A 83 -8.23 22.11 1.09
N SER A 84 -9.22 22.99 0.89
CA SER A 84 -10.20 23.36 1.92
C SER A 84 -10.97 22.16 2.48
N ARG A 85 -11.22 21.10 1.69
CA ARG A 85 -11.84 19.84 2.17
C ARG A 85 -10.96 19.10 3.17
N ILE A 86 -9.63 19.24 3.06
CA ILE A 86 -8.66 18.64 3.97
C ILE A 86 -8.50 19.56 5.18
N ALA A 87 -8.18 20.83 4.94
CA ALA A 87 -7.87 21.80 6.00
C ALA A 87 -9.06 22.10 6.93
N SER A 88 -10.31 21.92 6.46
CA SER A 88 -11.51 22.03 7.31
C SER A 88 -11.77 20.81 8.19
N ARG A 89 -10.98 19.74 8.05
CA ARG A 89 -11.02 18.53 8.87
C ARG A 89 -9.82 18.48 9.80
N SER A 90 -9.88 17.62 10.81
CA SER A 90 -8.70 17.30 11.62
C SER A 90 -7.73 16.44 10.83
N PRO A 91 -6.40 16.65 10.95
CA PRO A 91 -5.41 15.72 10.39
C PRO A 91 -5.61 14.29 10.91
N ARG A 92 -6.12 14.12 12.14
CA ARG A 92 -6.44 12.82 12.74
C ARG A 92 -7.60 12.09 12.05
N LYS A 93 -8.37 12.78 11.21
CA LYS A 93 -9.52 12.22 10.48
C LYS A 93 -9.21 11.95 9.01
N SER A 94 -7.95 12.11 8.60
CA SER A 94 -7.48 11.85 7.24
C SER A 94 -6.56 10.63 7.22
N LEU A 95 -6.79 9.74 6.27
CA LEU A 95 -5.97 8.55 6.02
C LEU A 95 -5.47 8.60 4.59
N PHE A 96 -4.16 8.50 4.40
CA PHE A 96 -3.54 8.29 3.10
C PHE A 96 -3.53 6.79 2.80
N LEU A 97 -3.78 6.45 1.54
CA LEU A 97 -3.85 5.07 1.07
C LEU A 97 -3.20 4.93 -0.31
N ASP A 98 -2.42 3.86 -0.46
CA ASP A 98 -1.80 3.40 -1.69
C ASP A 98 -1.73 1.86 -1.68
N ILE A 99 -1.91 1.19 -2.82
CA ILE A 99 -1.87 -0.28 -2.91
C ILE A 99 -0.86 -0.78 -3.94
N GLU A 100 -0.28 -1.95 -3.66
CA GLU A 100 0.48 -2.73 -4.64
C GLU A 100 -0.24 -4.04 -4.96
N THR A 101 -0.23 -4.39 -6.25
CA THR A 101 -0.94 -5.55 -6.80
C THR A 101 0.02 -6.48 -7.50
N THR A 102 -0.31 -7.77 -7.60
CA THR A 102 0.53 -8.72 -8.32
C THR A 102 0.40 -8.61 -9.85
N GLY A 103 -0.18 -7.51 -10.35
CA GLY A 103 -0.39 -7.25 -11.78
C GLY A 103 -1.58 -6.32 -12.03
N LEU A 104 -1.69 -5.83 -13.27
CA LEU A 104 -2.65 -4.78 -13.64
C LEU A 104 -4.09 -5.26 -13.90
N SER A 105 -4.35 -6.57 -13.85
CA SER A 105 -5.72 -7.08 -14.03
C SER A 105 -6.49 -7.00 -12.71
N SER A 106 -7.79 -6.71 -12.74
CA SER A 106 -8.64 -6.67 -11.52
C SER A 106 -8.77 -8.03 -10.79
N ARG A 107 -8.18 -9.09 -11.36
CA ARG A 107 -8.13 -10.43 -10.77
C ARG A 107 -6.87 -10.68 -9.95
N CYS A 108 -5.84 -9.85 -10.12
CA CYS A 108 -4.60 -10.01 -9.38
C CYS A 108 -4.85 -9.69 -7.88
N PRO A 109 -4.27 -10.46 -6.96
CA PRO A 109 -4.32 -10.11 -5.54
C PRO A 109 -3.67 -8.75 -5.26
N ILE A 110 -4.23 -8.02 -4.29
CA ILE A 110 -3.51 -6.97 -3.57
C ILE A 110 -2.60 -7.67 -2.57
N PHE A 111 -1.33 -7.30 -2.53
CA PHE A 111 -0.38 -7.89 -1.58
C PHE A 111 0.19 -6.87 -0.59
N LEU A 112 0.05 -5.58 -0.85
CA LEU A 112 0.50 -4.53 0.06
C LEU A 112 -0.52 -3.39 0.05
N CYS A 113 -0.97 -2.97 1.23
CA CYS A 113 -1.73 -1.76 1.43
C CYS A 113 -0.94 -0.83 2.35
N GLY A 114 -0.50 0.30 1.81
CA GLY A 114 0.17 1.36 2.56
C GLY A 114 -0.82 2.34 3.12
N LEU A 115 -0.71 2.62 4.42
CA LEU A 115 -1.54 3.56 5.14
C LEU A 115 -0.67 4.57 5.89
N MET A 116 -1.05 5.84 5.83
CA MET A 116 -0.43 6.88 6.66
C MET A 116 -1.49 7.78 7.27
N TYR A 117 -1.39 8.03 8.58
CA TYR A 117 -2.32 8.90 9.30
C TYR A 117 -1.63 9.58 10.48
N PHE A 118 -2.22 10.68 10.96
CA PHE A 118 -1.73 11.38 12.15
C PHE A 118 -2.46 10.87 13.38
N ASP A 119 -1.75 10.23 14.32
CA ASP A 119 -2.37 9.70 15.54
C ASP A 119 -2.67 10.78 16.58
N GLY A 120 -2.05 11.96 16.41
CA GLY A 120 -2.15 13.05 17.36
C GLY A 120 -0.85 13.62 17.88
N LEU A 121 0.19 12.82 17.83
CA LEU A 121 1.55 13.17 18.23
C LEU A 121 2.44 13.21 16.99
N GLU A 122 2.35 12.19 16.14
CA GLU A 122 3.12 12.09 14.90
C GLU A 122 2.35 11.33 13.82
N PHE A 123 2.94 11.29 12.62
CA PHE A 123 2.42 10.40 11.57
C PHE A 123 2.86 8.97 11.83
N LYS A 124 1.92 8.05 11.67
CA LYS A 124 2.13 6.61 11.70
C LYS A 124 1.97 6.06 10.29
N PHE A 125 2.79 5.07 9.99
CA PHE A 125 2.76 4.28 8.77
C PHE A 125 2.37 2.86 9.13
N GLU A 126 1.31 2.37 8.51
CA GLU A 126 0.89 0.97 8.59
C GLU A 126 0.97 0.37 7.19
N GLN A 127 1.77 -0.68 7.05
CA GLN A 127 1.91 -1.41 5.80
C GLN A 127 1.40 -2.83 6.02
N LEU A 128 0.19 -3.09 5.52
CA LEU A 128 -0.43 -4.40 5.60
C LEU A 128 0.15 -5.22 4.45
N LEU A 129 0.89 -6.27 4.77
CA LEU A 129 1.62 -7.09 3.81
C LEU A 129 1.09 -8.52 3.84
N ALA A 130 0.69 -9.00 2.67
CA ALA A 130 0.43 -10.41 2.43
C ALA A 130 1.76 -11.13 2.15
N ARG A 131 2.13 -12.06 3.02
CA ARG A 131 3.35 -12.90 2.91
C ARG A 131 3.18 -14.04 1.91
N ASP A 132 1.94 -14.30 1.52
CA ASP A 132 1.50 -15.18 0.44
C ASP A 132 0.08 -14.77 0.00
N PHE A 133 -0.41 -15.40 -1.08
CA PHE A 133 -1.69 -15.04 -1.67
C PHE A 133 -2.91 -15.35 -0.79
N SER A 134 -2.78 -16.21 0.22
CA SER A 134 -3.90 -16.52 1.12
C SER A 134 -4.17 -15.39 2.11
N GLU A 135 -3.17 -14.53 2.37
CA GLU A 135 -3.26 -13.44 3.34
C GLU A 135 -3.98 -12.18 2.81
N GLU A 136 -4.40 -12.16 1.54
CA GLU A 136 -5.14 -11.01 0.99
C GLU A 136 -6.47 -10.79 1.71
N ALA A 137 -7.28 -11.84 1.91
CA ALA A 137 -8.57 -11.72 2.57
C ALA A 137 -8.49 -11.16 4.00
N PRO A 138 -7.63 -11.69 4.91
CA PRO A 138 -7.48 -11.11 6.24
C PRO A 138 -6.92 -9.68 6.20
N MET A 139 -5.99 -9.38 5.30
CA MET A 139 -5.50 -8.02 5.09
C MET A 139 -6.63 -7.05 4.68
N LEU A 140 -7.45 -7.42 3.69
CA LEU A 140 -8.57 -6.58 3.22
C LEU A 140 -9.65 -6.40 4.28
N CYS A 141 -9.92 -7.44 5.09
CA CYS A 141 -10.83 -7.33 6.22
C CYS A 141 -10.36 -6.26 7.22
N PHE A 142 -9.08 -6.30 7.59
CA PHE A 142 -8.48 -5.30 8.48
C PHE A 142 -8.49 -3.90 7.85
N LEU A 143 -8.12 -3.79 6.56
CA LEU A 143 -8.17 -2.53 5.81
C LEU A 143 -9.58 -1.92 5.84
N GLY A 144 -10.62 -2.72 5.65
CA GLY A 144 -12.00 -2.23 5.65
C GLY A 144 -12.39 -1.57 6.97
N GLY A 145 -12.05 -2.21 8.10
CA GLY A 145 -12.24 -1.65 9.43
C GLY A 145 -11.46 -0.34 9.60
N ARG A 146 -10.19 -0.33 9.17
CA ARG A 146 -9.36 0.87 9.26
C ARG A 146 -9.92 2.02 8.44
N LEU A 147 -10.42 1.76 7.22
CA LEU A 147 -11.03 2.78 6.38
C LEU A 147 -12.28 3.40 7.03
N ASP A 148 -13.05 2.64 7.82
CA ASP A 148 -14.23 3.16 8.53
C ASP A 148 -13.90 4.09 9.70
N ASP A 149 -12.68 4.05 10.24
CA ASP A 149 -12.24 4.95 11.32
C ASP A 149 -11.98 6.40 10.85
N PHE A 150 -11.84 6.62 9.55
CA PHE A 150 -11.45 7.91 8.98
C PHE A 150 -12.54 8.54 8.13
N GLU A 151 -12.64 9.87 8.16
CA GLU A 151 -13.67 10.60 7.42
C GLU A 151 -13.22 11.01 6.02
N LEU A 152 -11.90 11.06 5.79
CA LEU A 152 -11.30 11.45 4.53
C LEU A 152 -10.23 10.44 4.12
N ILE A 153 -10.35 9.90 2.92
CA ILE A 153 -9.38 8.96 2.33
C ILE A 153 -8.63 9.67 1.21
N ILE A 154 -7.33 9.89 1.39
CA ILE A 154 -6.46 10.57 0.45
C ILE A 154 -5.72 9.53 -0.39
N THR A 155 -5.80 9.64 -1.70
CA THR A 155 -5.16 8.72 -2.65
C THR A 155 -4.55 9.47 -3.83
N PHE A 156 -3.68 8.84 -4.60
CA PHE A 156 -3.20 9.38 -5.88
C PHE A 156 -3.74 8.52 -7.03
N ASN A 157 -4.66 9.06 -7.84
CA ASN A 157 -5.41 8.29 -8.85
C ASN A 157 -6.35 7.21 -8.29
N GLY A 158 -6.43 7.05 -6.96
CA GLY A 158 -7.21 5.99 -6.33
C GLY A 158 -8.72 6.09 -6.48
N ARG A 159 -9.28 7.23 -6.90
CA ARG A 159 -10.69 7.27 -7.29
C ARG A 159 -10.97 6.39 -8.51
N SER A 160 -10.01 6.31 -9.42
CA SER A 160 -10.14 5.57 -10.69
C SER A 160 -9.48 4.19 -10.64
N PHE A 161 -8.65 3.92 -9.63
CA PHE A 161 -7.84 2.71 -9.53
C PHE A 161 -7.98 2.04 -8.16
N ASP A 162 -7.27 2.51 -7.15
CA ASP A 162 -7.13 1.86 -5.84
C ASP A 162 -8.48 1.49 -5.19
N LEU A 163 -9.39 2.47 -5.06
CA LEU A 163 -10.65 2.25 -4.34
C LEU A 163 -11.59 1.28 -5.07
N PRO A 164 -11.86 1.42 -6.38
CA PRO A 164 -12.58 0.39 -7.13
C PRO A 164 -11.92 -0.99 -7.01
N TYR A 165 -10.59 -1.06 -7.10
CA TYR A 165 -9.86 -2.33 -7.03
C TYR A 165 -10.04 -3.01 -5.67
N ILE A 166 -9.86 -2.27 -4.58
CA ILE A 166 -10.10 -2.76 -3.21
C ILE A 166 -11.53 -3.28 -3.06
N LEU A 167 -12.52 -2.53 -3.56
CA LEU A 167 -13.93 -2.93 -3.47
C LEU A 167 -14.21 -4.22 -4.25
N ASP A 168 -13.65 -4.38 -5.45
CA ASP A 168 -13.78 -5.59 -6.26
C ASP A 168 -13.14 -6.80 -5.55
N ARG A 169 -11.95 -6.62 -4.94
CA ARG A 169 -11.27 -7.69 -4.19
C ARG A 169 -11.98 -8.03 -2.88
N MET A 170 -12.53 -7.05 -2.17
CA MET A 170 -13.38 -7.29 -1.01
C MET A 170 -14.62 -8.08 -1.39
N ALA A 171 -15.29 -7.71 -2.48
CA ALA A 171 -16.46 -8.43 -2.99
C ALA A 171 -16.12 -9.87 -3.38
N TYR A 172 -14.96 -10.10 -4.03
CA TYR A 172 -14.47 -11.43 -4.36
C TYR A 172 -14.34 -12.35 -3.13
N HIS A 173 -13.86 -11.81 -2.00
CA HIS A 173 -13.72 -12.55 -0.74
C HIS A 173 -14.97 -12.53 0.15
N GLY A 174 -16.07 -11.92 -0.30
CA GLY A 174 -17.30 -11.79 0.50
C GLY A 174 -17.14 -10.87 1.72
N ILE A 175 -16.21 -9.91 1.66
CA ILE A 175 -15.95 -8.92 2.70
C ILE A 175 -16.86 -7.70 2.47
N PRO A 176 -17.61 -7.23 3.48
CA PRO A 176 -18.44 -6.03 3.34
C PRO A 176 -17.61 -4.79 2.99
N SER A 177 -18.15 -3.93 2.11
CA SER A 177 -17.48 -2.70 1.72
C SER A 177 -17.55 -1.60 2.79
N PRO A 178 -16.50 -0.78 2.95
CA PRO A 178 -16.52 0.36 3.88
C PRO A 178 -17.56 1.40 3.48
N LYS A 179 -18.26 1.96 4.46
CA LYS A 179 -19.45 2.80 4.20
C LYS A 179 -19.07 4.11 3.50
N GLY A 180 -19.72 4.43 2.39
CA GLY A 180 -19.51 5.71 1.70
C GLY A 180 -18.07 5.99 1.26
N LEU A 181 -17.23 4.95 1.09
CA LEU A 181 -15.79 5.07 0.79
C LEU A 181 -15.51 6.03 -0.38
N MET A 182 -16.23 5.88 -1.49
CA MET A 182 -16.07 6.72 -2.69
C MET A 182 -16.42 8.20 -2.46
N GLY A 183 -17.32 8.50 -1.51
CA GLY A 183 -17.71 9.86 -1.14
C GLY A 183 -16.69 10.54 -0.21
N ARG A 184 -15.97 9.74 0.58
CA ARG A 184 -14.91 10.20 1.50
C ARG A 184 -13.57 10.47 0.79
N ASN A 185 -13.46 10.15 -0.50
CA ASN A 185 -12.18 10.26 -1.20
C ASN A 185 -11.78 11.71 -1.56
N TYR A 186 -10.49 11.97 -1.39
CA TYR A 186 -9.75 13.09 -1.94
C TYR A 186 -8.64 12.54 -2.85
N ASP A 187 -8.84 12.68 -4.17
CA ASP A 187 -7.84 12.23 -5.14
C ASP A 187 -6.88 13.36 -5.49
N VAL A 188 -5.62 13.23 -5.06
CA VAL A 188 -4.56 14.21 -5.27
C VAL A 188 -4.33 14.46 -6.77
N LEU A 189 -4.40 13.43 -7.61
CA LEU A 189 -4.14 13.56 -9.06
C LEU A 189 -5.15 14.50 -9.73
N LEU A 190 -6.41 14.47 -9.31
CA LEU A 190 -7.45 15.35 -9.84
C LEU A 190 -7.05 16.82 -9.68
N TYR A 191 -6.56 17.17 -8.50
CA TYR A 191 -6.19 18.54 -8.16
C TYR A 191 -4.82 18.93 -8.72
N SER A 192 -3.87 17.99 -8.75
CA SER A 192 -2.59 18.15 -9.43
C SER A 192 -2.75 18.49 -10.91
N ARG A 193 -3.65 17.80 -11.62
CA ARG A 193 -3.96 18.10 -13.03
C ARG A 193 -4.57 19.48 -13.20
N ARG A 194 -5.42 19.93 -12.28
CA ARG A 194 -6.01 21.29 -12.36
C ARG A 194 -4.97 22.39 -12.20
N LYS A 195 -3.95 22.16 -11.37
CA LYS A 195 -2.91 23.17 -11.09
C LYS A 195 -1.74 23.13 -12.07
N TRP A 196 -1.28 21.94 -12.45
CA TRP A 196 0.02 21.76 -13.11
C TRP A 196 -0.06 21.15 -14.52
N LYS A 197 -1.23 20.75 -15.03
CA LYS A 197 -1.32 20.23 -16.41
C LYS A 197 -0.82 21.31 -17.39
N GLY A 198 0.12 20.93 -18.25
CA GLY A 198 0.79 21.84 -19.20
C GLY A 198 1.97 22.62 -18.63
N ARG A 199 2.25 22.51 -17.32
CA ARG A 199 3.43 23.10 -16.65
C ARG A 199 4.51 22.08 -16.31
N VAL A 200 4.13 20.81 -16.23
CA VAL A 200 5.02 19.67 -15.97
C VAL A 200 5.00 18.68 -17.13
N THR A 201 6.03 17.85 -17.25
CA THR A 201 6.13 16.83 -18.32
C THR A 201 4.89 15.94 -18.38
N ASN A 202 4.42 15.48 -17.21
CA ASN A 202 3.15 14.79 -17.02
C ASN A 202 2.77 14.84 -15.53
N CYS A 203 1.53 14.48 -15.19
CA CYS A 203 1.08 14.46 -13.79
C CYS A 203 1.20 13.08 -13.12
N LYS A 204 2.16 12.23 -13.50
CA LYS A 204 2.47 11.02 -12.71
C LYS A 204 3.15 11.44 -11.41
N LEU A 205 2.98 10.65 -10.34
CA LEU A 205 3.47 10.99 -9.00
C LEU A 205 4.97 11.32 -9.01
N GLN A 206 5.80 10.42 -9.56
CA GLN A 206 7.25 10.63 -9.67
C GLN A 206 7.65 11.89 -10.46
N THR A 207 6.88 12.25 -11.50
CA THR A 207 7.14 13.49 -12.25
C THR A 207 6.83 14.72 -11.41
N LEU A 208 5.72 14.69 -10.67
CA LEU A 208 5.34 15.78 -9.77
C LEU A 208 6.31 15.91 -8.59
N GLU A 209 6.80 14.80 -8.02
CA GLU A 209 7.84 14.85 -6.98
C GLU A 209 9.10 15.56 -7.47
N LYS A 210 9.56 15.22 -8.68
CA LYS A 210 10.75 15.80 -9.27
C LYS A 210 10.56 17.28 -9.61
N GLU A 211 9.48 17.62 -10.30
CA GLU A 211 9.30 18.94 -10.90
C GLU A 211 8.63 19.95 -9.95
N ILE A 212 7.83 19.49 -8.99
CA ILE A 212 7.12 20.34 -8.03
C ILE A 212 7.79 20.30 -6.66
N CYS A 213 8.09 19.12 -6.13
CA CYS A 213 8.69 19.00 -4.80
C CYS A 213 10.22 19.13 -4.81
N GLY A 214 10.85 19.04 -5.98
CA GLY A 214 12.31 19.04 -6.12
C GLY A 214 12.99 17.80 -5.53
N ARG A 215 12.23 16.73 -5.23
CA ARG A 215 12.78 15.47 -4.68
C ARG A 215 13.06 14.50 -5.82
N ARG A 216 14.21 13.83 -5.76
CA ARG A 216 14.54 12.70 -6.63
C ARG A 216 14.62 11.45 -5.75
N ARG A 217 13.91 10.39 -6.14
CA ARG A 217 14.01 9.10 -5.46
C ARG A 217 15.39 8.50 -5.73
N MET A 218 16.10 8.08 -4.68
CA MET A 218 17.35 7.31 -4.79
C MET A 218 17.09 5.90 -4.28
N GLY A 219 17.45 4.88 -5.07
CA GLY A 219 17.27 3.47 -4.68
C GLY A 219 15.85 2.94 -4.74
N ASP A 220 14.93 3.65 -5.40
CA ASP A 220 13.54 3.21 -5.57
C ASP A 220 13.41 2.17 -6.69
N ILE A 221 12.52 1.20 -6.48
CA ILE A 221 12.19 0.20 -7.50
C ILE A 221 11.23 0.83 -8.54
N PRO A 222 11.45 0.62 -9.85
CA PRO A 222 10.45 0.99 -10.85
C PRO A 222 9.12 0.29 -10.57
N SER A 223 8.00 1.03 -10.51
CA SER A 223 6.69 0.45 -10.19
C SER A 223 6.28 -0.70 -11.12
N SER A 224 6.79 -0.72 -12.36
CA SER A 224 6.55 -1.82 -13.30
C SER A 224 7.19 -3.15 -12.90
N LEU A 225 8.22 -3.14 -12.05
CA LEU A 225 8.91 -4.33 -11.57
C LEU A 225 8.34 -4.86 -10.26
N ILE A 226 7.57 -4.05 -9.51
CA ILE A 226 7.00 -4.43 -8.21
C ILE A 226 6.24 -5.77 -8.26
N PRO A 227 5.35 -6.03 -9.25
CA PRO A 227 4.66 -7.32 -9.33
C PRO A 227 5.59 -8.51 -9.51
N GLU A 228 6.59 -8.39 -10.38
CA GLU A 228 7.56 -9.46 -10.67
C GLU A 228 8.46 -9.73 -9.46
N THR A 229 8.96 -8.68 -8.81
CA THR A 229 9.78 -8.79 -7.60
C THR A 229 9.01 -9.42 -6.44
N TYR A 230 7.71 -9.14 -6.29
CA TYR A 230 6.89 -9.83 -5.29
C TYR A 230 6.71 -11.31 -5.62
N GLN A 231 6.49 -11.68 -6.90
CA GLN A 231 6.42 -13.08 -7.31
C GLN A 231 7.74 -13.82 -7.06
N GLU A 232 8.88 -13.16 -7.31
CA GLU A 232 10.20 -13.69 -7.00
C GLU A 232 10.37 -13.91 -5.49
N PHE A 233 9.90 -13.00 -4.64
CA PHE A 233 9.85 -13.20 -3.19
C PHE A 233 9.02 -14.44 -2.81
N ILE A 234 7.84 -14.62 -3.41
CA ILE A 234 6.99 -15.78 -3.12
C ILE A 234 7.70 -17.10 -3.48
N GLY A 235 8.40 -17.14 -4.62
CA GLY A 235 9.10 -18.33 -5.10
C GLY A 235 10.43 -18.61 -4.39
N SER A 236 11.21 -17.58 -4.08
CA SER A 236 12.55 -17.72 -3.48
C SER A 236 12.55 -17.71 -1.96
N GLY A 237 11.56 -17.04 -1.35
CA GLY A 237 11.56 -16.72 0.08
C GLY A 237 12.56 -15.62 0.47
N ASP A 238 13.21 -14.96 -0.49
CA ASP A 238 14.16 -13.87 -0.22
C ASP A 238 13.43 -12.60 0.21
N VAL A 239 13.39 -12.37 1.53
CA VAL A 239 12.76 -11.19 2.14
C VAL A 239 13.42 -9.86 1.78
N SER A 240 14.66 -9.87 1.28
CA SER A 240 15.35 -8.64 0.89
C SER A 240 14.66 -7.95 -0.29
N LEU A 241 13.96 -8.71 -1.14
CA LEU A 241 13.18 -8.24 -2.27
C LEU A 241 11.97 -7.36 -1.86
N LEU A 242 11.46 -7.54 -0.63
CA LEU A 242 10.34 -6.75 -0.12
C LEU A 242 10.75 -5.33 0.29
N LYS A 243 12.02 -5.11 0.68
CA LYS A 243 12.50 -3.82 1.18
C LYS A 243 12.25 -2.66 0.21
N PRO A 244 12.65 -2.74 -1.07
CA PRO A 244 12.41 -1.64 -2.00
C PRO A 244 10.91 -1.45 -2.29
N ILE A 245 10.11 -2.51 -2.30
CA ILE A 245 8.65 -2.42 -2.51
C ILE A 245 7.99 -1.67 -1.34
N MET A 246 8.30 -2.06 -0.10
CA MET A 246 7.76 -1.40 1.08
C MET A 246 8.22 0.07 1.17
N TYR A 247 9.47 0.36 0.80
CA TYR A 247 9.95 1.73 0.74
C TYR A 247 9.25 2.56 -0.34
N HIS A 248 9.01 1.99 -1.53
CA HIS A 248 8.26 2.63 -2.62
C HIS A 248 6.88 3.10 -2.13
N ASN A 249 6.08 2.15 -1.66
CA ASN A 249 4.74 2.38 -1.15
C ASN A 249 4.72 3.41 0.00
N LEU A 250 5.71 3.39 0.90
CA LEU A 250 5.82 4.39 1.96
C LEU A 250 6.06 5.80 1.40
N ILE A 251 7.00 5.95 0.46
CA ILE A 251 7.34 7.24 -0.13
C ILE A 251 6.18 7.80 -0.94
N ASP A 252 5.38 6.96 -1.61
CA ASP A 252 4.18 7.37 -2.33
C ASP A 252 3.18 8.08 -1.40
N LEU A 253 2.97 7.56 -0.18
CA LEU A 253 2.13 8.19 0.84
C LEU A 253 2.66 9.57 1.26
N VAL A 254 3.97 9.69 1.48
CA VAL A 254 4.63 10.95 1.87
C VAL A 254 4.53 11.98 0.75
N SER A 255 4.68 11.55 -0.49
CA SER A 255 4.61 12.41 -1.67
C SER A 255 3.21 12.96 -1.90
N MET A 256 2.16 12.20 -1.61
CA MET A 256 0.79 12.75 -1.59
C MET A 256 0.65 13.92 -0.60
N ALA A 257 1.16 13.78 0.63
CA ALA A 257 1.09 14.82 1.65
C ALA A 257 1.85 16.09 1.21
N GLU A 258 3.06 15.91 0.66
CA GLU A 258 3.85 17.03 0.16
C GLU A 258 3.18 17.75 -1.01
N LEU A 259 2.60 17.01 -1.96
CA LEU A 259 1.90 17.58 -3.10
C LEU A 259 0.66 18.36 -2.67
N ILE A 260 -0.09 17.87 -1.67
CA ILE A 260 -1.21 18.61 -1.09
C ILE A 260 -0.73 19.95 -0.53
N ALA A 261 0.39 19.96 0.18
CA ALA A 261 0.96 21.22 0.67
C ALA A 261 1.37 22.13 -0.49
N ALA A 262 1.98 21.57 -1.54
CA ALA A 262 2.37 22.30 -2.74
C ALA A 262 1.18 22.82 -3.55
N LEU A 263 -0.05 22.31 -3.36
CA LEU A 263 -1.26 22.86 -3.99
C LEU A 263 -1.60 24.27 -3.45
N LEU A 264 -1.07 24.67 -2.29
CA LEU A 264 -1.28 26.01 -1.73
C LEU A 264 -0.36 27.09 -2.28
N ASP A 265 0.77 26.74 -2.89
CA ASP A 265 1.78 27.69 -3.40
C ASP A 265 1.39 28.41 -4.70
#